data_AF-A0AAV7HKV5-F1
#
_entry.id   AF-A0AAV7HKV5-F1
#
_cell.length_a   1.000
_cell.length_b   1.000
_cell.length_c   1.000
_cell.angle_alpha   90.00
_cell.angle_beta   90.00
_cell.angle_gamma   90.00
#
_symmetry.space_group_name_H-M   'P 1'
#
loop_
_entity.id
_entity.type
_entity.pdbx_description
1 polymer ?
#
loop_
_entity_poly.entity_id
_entity_poly.type
_entity_poly.pdbx_seq_one_letter_code
_entity_poly.pdbx_strand_id
1 'polypeptide(L)'
;MLEQAKHYRETDGILVNTFNVIKPEAVNLLNKEEPGRPMVYTVGPLIRAHAAACEEGAHCLKWLNSQPTSSVLFVSFGSIGSHSAEQLSELALGLEASGKRFLWVVRSLIDLKSAGSDYFKAWSKDNSLAYFPEGFLERTKKVGLVVPSWAP
;
A
#
# COMPACT_ATOMS: atom_id res chain seq x y z
N MET A 1 7.16 -16.95 12.71
CA MET A 1 7.75 -15.68 13.18
C MET A 1 8.70 -15.89 14.36
N LEU A 2 8.26 -16.44 15.51
CA LEU A 2 9.15 -16.66 16.67
C LEU A 2 10.29 -17.66 16.40
N GLU A 3 10.02 -18.75 15.68
CA GLU A 3 11.07 -19.71 15.29
C GLU A 3 12.12 -19.09 14.36
N GLN A 4 11.70 -18.27 13.41
CA GLN A 4 12.62 -17.57 12.49
C GLN A 4 13.50 -16.54 13.22
N ALA A 5 12.98 -15.92 14.28
CA ALA A 5 13.74 -14.94 15.07
C ALA A 5 14.93 -15.56 15.81
N LYS A 6 14.89 -16.86 16.12
CA LYS A 6 16.01 -17.57 16.76
C LYS A 6 17.27 -17.56 15.88
N HIS A 7 17.09 -17.66 14.57
CA HIS A 7 18.17 -17.68 13.60
C HIS A 7 18.82 -16.31 13.38
N TYR A 8 18.24 -15.21 13.86
CA TYR A 8 18.85 -13.88 13.70
C TYR A 8 20.22 -13.77 14.38
N ARG A 9 20.41 -14.48 15.49
CA ARG A 9 21.69 -14.51 16.23
C ARG A 9 22.77 -15.34 15.56
N GLU A 10 22.41 -16.14 14.56
CA GLU A 10 23.33 -16.99 13.80
C GLU A 10 23.90 -16.26 12.56
N THR A 11 23.42 -15.04 12.28
CA THR A 11 23.88 -14.25 11.12
C THR A 11 25.14 -13.45 11.44
N ASP A 12 25.95 -13.12 10.43
CA ASP A 12 27.14 -12.26 10.60
C ASP A 12 26.78 -10.77 10.76
N GLY A 13 25.58 -10.38 10.32
CA GLY A 13 25.12 -9.00 10.36
C GLY A 13 23.69 -8.84 9.87
N ILE A 14 23.02 -7.79 10.35
CA ILE A 14 21.63 -7.48 10.01
C ILE A 14 21.56 -6.11 9.35
N LEU A 15 21.07 -6.07 8.11
CA LEU A 15 20.75 -4.83 7.42
C LEU A 15 19.31 -4.42 7.70
N VAL A 16 19.12 -3.22 8.23
CA VAL A 16 17.79 -2.67 8.53
C VAL A 16 17.55 -1.45 7.65
N ASN A 17 16.50 -1.50 6.84
CA ASN A 17 16.04 -0.39 6.01
C ASN A 17 15.36 0.69 6.87
N THR A 18 16.16 1.41 7.66
CA THR A 18 15.77 2.53 8.52
C THR A 18 16.92 3.52 8.60
N PHE A 19 16.67 4.72 9.12
CA PHE A 19 17.69 5.74 9.36
C PHE A 19 17.36 6.50 10.65
N ASN A 20 18.38 7.12 11.27
CA ASN A 20 18.28 7.65 12.63
C ASN A 20 17.13 8.67 12.83
N VAL A 21 16.87 9.51 11.82
CA VAL A 21 15.87 10.58 11.92
C VAL A 21 14.44 10.03 12.08
N ILE A 22 14.11 8.85 11.54
CA ILE A 22 12.74 8.34 11.57
C ILE A 22 12.39 7.60 12.87
N LYS A 23 13.37 6.92 13.48
CA LYS A 23 13.20 6.12 14.71
C LYS A 23 14.47 6.17 15.57
N PRO A 24 14.80 7.32 16.17
CA PRO A 24 16.07 7.49 16.88
C PRO A 24 16.22 6.53 18.06
N GLU A 25 15.15 6.30 18.82
CA GLU A 25 15.17 5.36 19.95
C GLU A 25 15.47 3.92 19.50
N ALA A 26 14.82 3.45 18.44
CA ALA A 26 15.03 2.11 17.92
C ALA A 26 16.46 1.94 17.37
N VAL A 27 16.95 2.94 16.63
CA VAL A 27 18.32 2.93 16.10
C VAL A 27 19.35 2.93 17.24
N ASN A 28 19.14 3.75 18.26
CA ASN A 28 20.01 3.76 19.45
C ASN A 28 20.01 2.41 20.18
N LEU A 29 18.87 1.74 20.28
CA LEU A 29 18.78 0.40 20.87
C LEU A 29 19.50 -0.66 20.02
N LEU A 30 19.43 -0.56 18.71
CA LEU A 30 20.11 -1.48 17.78
C LEU A 30 21.63 -1.24 17.75
N ASN A 31 22.08 0.00 17.95
CA ASN A 31 23.51 0.35 18.00
C ASN A 31 24.18 -0.03 19.32
N LYS A 32 23.42 -0.27 20.39
CA LYS A 32 23.99 -0.77 21.65
C LYS A 32 24.55 -2.17 21.44
N GLU A 33 25.69 -2.45 22.06
CA GLU A 33 26.20 -3.81 22.10
C GLU A 33 25.28 -4.68 22.96
N GLU A 34 24.92 -5.85 22.45
CA GLU A 34 24.15 -6.86 23.16
C GLU A 34 24.85 -8.21 22.96
N PRO A 35 25.23 -8.94 24.04
CA PRO A 35 25.89 -10.23 23.91
C PRO A 35 25.10 -11.22 23.06
N GLY A 36 25.74 -11.76 22.04
CA GLY A 36 25.14 -12.73 21.11
C GLY A 36 24.22 -12.12 20.06
N ARG A 37 24.16 -10.79 19.93
CA ARG A 37 23.50 -10.11 18.81
C ARG A 37 24.53 -9.69 17.76
N PRO A 38 24.33 -10.02 16.48
CA PRO A 38 25.23 -9.58 15.42
C PRO A 38 25.11 -8.07 15.18
N MET A 39 26.09 -7.51 14.47
CA MET A 39 26.11 -6.09 14.18
C MET A 39 24.90 -5.69 13.33
N VAL A 40 24.24 -4.61 13.73
CA VAL A 40 23.06 -4.08 13.02
C VAL A 40 23.45 -2.82 12.27
N TYR A 41 23.24 -2.83 10.96
CA TYR A 41 23.54 -1.72 10.07
C TYR A 41 22.25 -1.08 9.57
N THR A 42 22.04 0.18 9.91
CA THR A 42 20.92 0.96 9.39
C THR A 42 21.31 1.59 8.05
N VAL A 43 20.65 1.17 6.97
CA VAL A 43 21.03 1.50 5.57
C VAL A 43 19.91 2.19 4.78
N GLY A 44 18.86 2.65 5.47
CA GLY A 44 17.72 3.27 4.82
C GLY A 44 17.93 4.75 4.43
N PRO A 45 17.01 5.32 3.63
CA PRO A 45 15.88 4.65 3.01
C PRO A 45 16.26 3.93 1.70
N LEU A 46 16.13 2.61 1.67
CA LEU A 46 16.15 1.81 0.45
C LEU A 46 14.74 1.84 -0.15
N ILE A 47 14.50 2.82 -1.00
CA ILE A 47 13.24 3.02 -1.72
C ILE A 47 13.46 2.92 -3.23
N ARG A 48 12.41 2.63 -3.99
CA ARG A 48 12.47 2.68 -5.45
C ARG A 48 12.58 4.13 -5.90
N ALA A 49 13.71 4.49 -6.50
CA ALA A 49 13.97 5.85 -6.99
C ALA A 49 13.33 6.14 -8.36
N HIS A 50 12.90 5.11 -9.10
CA HIS A 50 12.27 5.26 -10.40
C HIS A 50 11.03 4.36 -10.50
N ALA A 51 9.89 4.94 -10.88
CA ALA A 51 8.69 4.19 -11.18
C ALA A 51 8.87 3.53 -12.56
N ALA A 52 8.69 2.21 -12.64
CA ALA A 52 8.60 1.54 -13.94
C ALA A 52 7.31 2.01 -14.63
N ALA A 53 7.43 2.49 -15.86
CA ALA A 53 6.27 2.88 -16.66
C ALA A 53 5.44 1.62 -17.00
N CYS A 54 4.17 1.61 -16.60
CA CYS A 54 3.19 0.67 -17.12
C CYS A 54 1.95 1.42 -17.65
N GLU A 55 1.19 0.78 -18.52
CA GLU A 55 0.06 1.42 -19.22
C GLU A 55 -1.09 1.80 -18.27
N GLU A 56 -1.44 0.96 -17.28
CA GLU A 56 -2.46 1.32 -16.27
C GLU A 56 -1.99 2.49 -15.40
N GLY A 57 -0.70 2.51 -15.06
CA GLY A 57 -0.06 3.61 -14.35
C GLY A 57 -0.12 4.92 -15.13
N ALA A 58 -0.06 4.87 -16.46
CA ALA A 58 -0.17 6.05 -17.29
C ALA A 58 -1.56 6.71 -17.20
N HIS A 59 -2.65 5.95 -17.05
CA HIS A 59 -4.00 6.53 -16.93
C HIS A 59 -4.20 7.25 -15.59
N CYS A 60 -3.85 6.60 -14.48
CA CYS A 60 -4.05 7.20 -13.16
C CYS A 60 -3.10 8.39 -12.93
N LEU A 61 -1.87 8.35 -13.45
CA LEU A 61 -0.95 9.48 -13.43
C LEU A 61 -1.47 10.65 -14.28
N LYS A 62 -2.06 10.41 -15.47
CA LYS A 62 -2.70 11.46 -16.26
C LYS A 62 -3.85 12.14 -15.51
N TRP A 63 -4.69 11.37 -14.83
CA TRP A 63 -5.76 11.92 -14.00
C TRP A 63 -5.20 12.72 -12.81
N LEU A 64 -4.14 12.22 -12.16
CA LEU A 64 -3.48 12.91 -11.06
C LEU A 64 -2.86 14.24 -11.50
N ASN A 65 -2.21 14.25 -12.67
CA ASN A 65 -1.57 15.44 -13.25
C ASN A 65 -2.56 16.56 -13.62
N SER A 66 -3.86 16.26 -13.75
CA SER A 66 -4.89 17.27 -14.00
C SER A 66 -5.48 17.87 -12.72
N GLN A 67 -5.10 17.38 -11.54
CA GLN A 67 -5.57 17.89 -10.26
C GLN A 67 -4.69 19.02 -9.74
N PRO A 68 -5.22 19.92 -8.88
CA PRO A 68 -4.40 20.92 -8.19
C PRO A 68 -3.30 20.28 -7.34
N THR A 69 -2.18 20.98 -7.19
CA THR A 69 -1.04 20.53 -6.37
C THR A 69 -1.48 20.20 -4.94
N SER A 70 -1.00 19.07 -4.41
CA SER A 70 -1.25 18.63 -3.02
C SER A 70 -2.74 18.52 -2.65
N SER A 71 -3.61 18.19 -3.61
CA SER A 71 -5.06 18.20 -3.41
C SER A 71 -5.74 16.82 -3.40
N VAL A 72 -4.99 15.75 -3.69
CA VAL A 72 -5.50 14.39 -3.84
C VAL A 72 -5.02 13.50 -2.69
N LEU A 73 -5.95 12.81 -2.05
CA LEU A 73 -5.66 11.73 -1.11
C LEU A 73 -5.38 10.44 -1.87
N PHE A 74 -4.18 9.87 -1.71
CA PHE A 74 -3.87 8.54 -2.21
C PHE A 74 -4.25 7.48 -1.17
N VAL A 75 -5.13 6.56 -1.54
CA VAL A 75 -5.61 5.46 -0.69
C VAL A 75 -5.15 4.15 -1.29
N SER A 76 -4.26 3.45 -0.58
CA SER A 76 -3.76 2.13 -0.97
C SER A 76 -3.35 1.34 0.27
N PHE A 77 -3.75 0.07 0.32
CA PHE A 77 -3.44 -0.84 1.41
C PHE A 77 -2.28 -1.80 1.08
N GLY A 78 -1.51 -1.49 0.03
CA GLY A 78 -0.40 -2.31 -0.42
C GLY A 78 -0.83 -3.65 -1.01
N SER A 79 0.11 -4.60 -1.10
CA SER A 79 -0.11 -5.86 -1.79
C SER A 79 -0.80 -6.95 -0.96
N ILE A 80 -0.81 -6.82 0.37
CA ILE A 80 -1.26 -7.89 1.30
C ILE A 80 -2.45 -7.41 2.16
N GLY A 81 -2.94 -6.19 1.95
CA GLY A 81 -4.11 -5.67 2.66
C GLY A 81 -5.41 -6.35 2.23
N SER A 82 -6.16 -6.89 3.19
CA SER A 82 -7.52 -7.41 3.02
C SER A 82 -8.46 -6.64 3.94
N HIS A 83 -9.59 -6.19 3.38
CA HIS A 83 -10.64 -5.49 4.12
C HIS A 83 -11.98 -6.17 3.87
N SER A 84 -12.86 -6.15 4.87
CA SER A 84 -14.21 -6.67 4.68
C SER A 84 -15.00 -5.78 3.72
N ALA A 85 -16.06 -6.32 3.11
CA ALA A 85 -16.93 -5.55 2.22
C ALA A 85 -17.55 -4.35 2.95
N GLU A 86 -17.91 -4.53 4.22
CA GLU A 86 -18.47 -3.47 5.07
C GLU A 86 -17.45 -2.35 5.30
N GLN A 87 -16.18 -2.70 5.58
CA GLN A 87 -15.12 -1.69 5.73
C GLN A 87 -14.87 -0.89 4.45
N LEU A 88 -14.90 -1.55 3.29
CA LEU A 88 -14.76 -0.89 1.99
C LEU A 88 -15.97 0.02 1.70
N SER A 89 -17.18 -0.41 2.05
CA SER A 89 -18.39 0.41 1.92
C SER A 89 -18.31 1.67 2.78
N GLU A 90 -17.95 1.55 4.06
CA GLU A 90 -17.80 2.71 4.95
C GLU A 90 -16.70 3.66 4.49
N LEU A 91 -15.58 3.12 3.98
CA LEU A 91 -14.53 3.95 3.40
C LEU A 91 -15.02 4.70 2.16
N ALA A 92 -15.81 4.07 1.29
CA ALA A 92 -16.40 4.73 0.13
C ALA A 92 -17.34 5.88 0.56
N LEU A 93 -18.22 5.63 1.54
CA LEU A 93 -19.11 6.66 2.10
C LEU A 93 -18.31 7.81 2.72
N GLY A 94 -17.25 7.52 3.48
CA GLY A 94 -16.39 8.52 4.08
C GLY A 94 -15.63 9.37 3.04
N LEU A 95 -15.11 8.73 1.99
CA LEU A 95 -14.46 9.43 0.87
C LEU A 95 -15.44 10.36 0.16
N GLU A 96 -16.65 9.88 -0.13
CA GLU A 96 -17.72 10.68 -0.73
C GLU A 96 -18.09 11.89 0.16
N ALA A 97 -18.39 11.64 1.43
CA ALA A 97 -18.78 12.68 2.39
C ALA A 97 -17.68 13.72 2.63
N SER A 98 -16.40 13.35 2.49
CA SER A 98 -15.27 14.27 2.66
C SER A 98 -15.24 15.40 1.62
N GLY A 99 -15.84 15.17 0.43
CA GLY A 99 -15.73 16.06 -0.73
C GLY A 99 -14.29 16.29 -1.22
N LYS A 100 -13.32 15.53 -0.71
CA LYS A 100 -11.91 15.63 -1.12
C LYS A 100 -11.67 14.83 -2.38
N ARG A 101 -10.65 15.23 -3.14
CA ARG A 101 -10.22 14.43 -4.28
C ARG A 101 -9.47 13.22 -3.77
N PHE A 102 -9.68 12.07 -4.41
CA PHE A 102 -9.01 10.84 -4.02
C PHE A 102 -8.63 9.98 -5.21
N LEU A 103 -7.53 9.24 -5.06
CA LEU A 103 -7.14 8.15 -5.92
C LEU A 103 -7.07 6.90 -5.05
N TRP A 104 -7.95 5.94 -5.31
CA TRP A 104 -8.10 4.76 -4.47
C TRP A 104 -7.79 3.50 -5.26
N VAL A 105 -6.77 2.77 -4.83
CA VAL A 105 -6.42 1.43 -5.35
C VAL A 105 -7.24 0.38 -4.63
N VAL A 106 -8.06 -0.37 -5.37
CA VAL A 106 -8.97 -1.36 -4.80
C VAL A 106 -8.75 -2.74 -5.39
N ARG A 107 -8.71 -3.74 -4.52
CA ARG A 107 -8.44 -5.15 -4.88
C ARG A 107 -9.71 -5.98 -4.78
N SER A 108 -9.84 -6.99 -5.63
CA SER A 108 -10.97 -7.91 -5.57
C SER A 108 -10.82 -8.86 -4.39
N LEU A 109 -11.92 -9.21 -3.72
CA LEU A 109 -11.93 -10.22 -2.66
C LEU A 109 -11.62 -11.63 -3.19
N ILE A 110 -11.74 -11.86 -4.50
CA ILE A 110 -11.36 -13.12 -5.15
C ILE A 110 -9.82 -13.27 -5.18
N ASP A 111 -9.08 -12.16 -5.30
CA ASP A 111 -7.62 -12.14 -5.26
C ASP A 111 -7.07 -12.61 -3.90
N LEU A 112 -7.90 -12.59 -2.86
CA LEU A 112 -7.53 -12.97 -1.48
C LEU A 112 -7.74 -14.45 -1.15
N LYS A 113 -8.62 -15.16 -1.87
CA LYS A 113 -8.82 -16.61 -1.70
C LYS A 113 -7.79 -17.44 -2.45
N SER A 114 -7.14 -16.85 -3.44
CA SER A 114 -6.06 -17.42 -4.23
C SER A 114 -4.71 -17.07 -3.59
N ALA A 115 -4.41 -17.65 -2.41
CA ALA A 115 -3.16 -17.41 -1.68
C ALA A 115 -1.89 -17.97 -2.37
N GLY A 116 -1.92 -18.16 -3.70
CA GLY A 116 -0.85 -18.72 -4.51
C GLY A 116 -0.68 -17.94 -5.81
N SER A 117 0.45 -17.24 -5.91
CA SER A 117 1.16 -16.72 -7.10
C SER A 117 0.46 -15.89 -8.18
N ASP A 118 -0.87 -15.87 -8.29
CA ASP A 118 -1.59 -15.19 -9.38
C ASP A 118 -2.30 -13.90 -8.90
N TYR A 119 -1.57 -13.04 -8.17
CA TYR A 119 -2.05 -11.74 -7.65
C TYR A 119 -2.51 -10.72 -8.72
N PHE A 120 -2.36 -11.06 -10.00
CA PHE A 120 -2.58 -10.15 -11.14
C PHE A 120 -3.72 -10.60 -12.06
N LYS A 121 -4.42 -11.71 -11.78
CA LYS A 121 -5.49 -12.18 -12.67
C LYS A 121 -6.89 -11.73 -12.23
N ALA A 122 -7.44 -10.89 -13.12
CA ALA A 122 -8.85 -10.68 -13.39
C ALA A 122 -9.64 -9.82 -12.37
N TRP A 123 -9.38 -8.51 -12.44
CA TRP A 123 -10.46 -7.55 -12.25
C TRP A 123 -11.54 -7.81 -13.31
N SER A 124 -12.65 -8.45 -12.93
CA SER A 124 -13.87 -8.40 -13.72
C SER A 124 -14.69 -7.20 -13.26
N LYS A 125 -15.20 -6.43 -14.21
CA LYS A 125 -16.15 -5.32 -13.98
C LYS A 125 -17.37 -5.74 -13.14
N ASP A 126 -17.68 -7.03 -13.15
CA ASP A 126 -18.91 -7.60 -12.61
C ASP A 126 -18.84 -7.89 -11.09
N ASN A 127 -17.67 -8.26 -10.55
CA ASN A 127 -17.52 -8.65 -9.13
C ASN A 127 -16.83 -7.58 -8.26
N SER A 128 -16.25 -6.54 -8.85
CA SER A 128 -15.44 -5.55 -8.15
C SER A 128 -16.20 -4.31 -7.67
N LEU A 129 -17.47 -4.16 -8.04
CA LEU A 129 -18.33 -3.06 -7.60
C LEU A 129 -19.28 -3.44 -6.47
N ALA A 130 -19.34 -4.73 -6.12
CA ALA A 130 -20.34 -5.26 -5.19
C ALA A 130 -20.24 -4.73 -3.75
N TYR A 131 -19.12 -4.09 -3.38
CA TYR A 131 -18.92 -3.47 -2.07
C TYR A 131 -19.00 -1.94 -2.09
N PHE A 132 -19.15 -1.31 -3.26
CA PHE A 132 -19.41 0.13 -3.28
C PHE A 132 -20.90 0.39 -3.06
N PRO A 133 -21.24 1.45 -2.30
CA PRO A 133 -22.58 1.96 -2.28
C PRO A 133 -23.08 2.21 -3.70
N GLU A 134 -24.34 1.87 -3.97
CA GLU A 134 -24.95 2.04 -5.29
C GLU A 134 -24.68 3.45 -5.82
N GLY A 135 -24.20 3.58 -7.06
CA GLY A 135 -23.93 4.86 -7.71
C GLY A 135 -22.69 5.64 -7.22
N PHE A 136 -21.90 5.10 -6.27
CA PHE A 136 -20.72 5.77 -5.71
C PHE A 136 -19.74 6.28 -6.79
N LEU A 137 -19.40 5.44 -7.78
CA LEU A 137 -18.48 5.83 -8.85
C LEU A 137 -19.02 7.01 -9.67
N GLU A 138 -20.32 7.03 -9.96
CA GLU A 138 -20.94 8.11 -10.73
C GLU A 138 -21.01 9.41 -9.94
N ARG A 139 -21.33 9.33 -8.64
CA ARG A 139 -21.37 10.50 -7.76
C ARG A 139 -20.00 11.11 -7.55
N THR A 140 -18.95 10.29 -7.48
CA THR A 140 -17.58 10.73 -7.20
C THR A 140 -16.73 10.99 -8.43
N LYS A 141 -17.16 10.66 -9.66
CA LYS A 141 -16.33 10.74 -10.90
C LYS A 141 -15.60 12.06 -11.17
N LYS A 142 -16.08 13.18 -10.61
CA LYS A 142 -15.45 14.50 -10.77
C LYS A 142 -14.27 14.72 -9.81
N VAL A 143 -14.23 13.99 -8.70
CA VAL A 143 -13.27 14.20 -7.60
C VAL A 143 -12.49 12.93 -7.25
N GLY A 144 -13.01 11.75 -7.58
CA GLY A 144 -12.43 10.46 -7.26
C GLY A 144 -12.04 9.67 -8.51
N LEU A 145 -10.92 8.97 -8.41
CA LEU A 145 -10.54 7.90 -9.34
C LEU A 145 -10.34 6.60 -8.56
N VAL A 146 -11.04 5.55 -8.98
CA VAL A 146 -10.86 4.20 -8.45
C VAL A 146 -10.04 3.38 -9.46
N VAL A 147 -8.91 2.85 -9.02
CA VAL A 147 -7.98 2.06 -9.84
C VAL A 147 -7.98 0.61 -9.35
N PRO A 148 -8.18 -0.37 -10.23
CA PRO A 148 -8.16 -1.75 -9.82
C PRO A 148 -6.74 -2.28 -9.59
N SER A 149 -6.60 -3.10 -8.56
CA SER A 149 -5.44 -3.96 -8.24
C SER A 149 -4.12 -3.26 -7.88
N TRP A 150 -3.67 -2.29 -8.69
CA TRP A 150 -2.36 -1.68 -8.58
C TRP A 150 -2.32 -0.25 -9.16
N ALA A 151 -1.48 0.61 -8.57
CA ALA A 151 -1.10 1.92 -9.11
C ALA A 151 0.42 2.17 -8.86
N PRO A 152 1.09 2.95 -9.72
CA PRO A 152 2.51 3.29 -9.62
C PRO A 152 2.82 4.29 -8.50
#